data_AF-A0A7W3XY28-F1
#
_entry.id   AF-A0A7W3XY28-F1
#
_cell.length_a   1.000
_cell.length_b   1.000
_cell.length_c   1.000
_cell.angle_alpha   90.00
_cell.angle_beta   90.00
_cell.angle_gamma   90.00
#
_symmetry.space_group_name_H-M   'P 1'
#
loop_
_entity.id
_entity.type
_entity.pdbx_description
1 polymer ?
#
loop_
_entity_poly.entity_id
_entity_poly.type
_entity_poly.pdbx_seq_one_letter_code
_entity_poly.pdbx_strand_id
1 'polypeptide(L)'
;GWEALLRRAWGLVSAHTPTDAATCAAVWSGVTPLRPLPGDHLSAASGHAPGAIGMAWSDDPVHIAESIVHESHHLVLGALTGILPLHGNDPSPRYRVPWRSDPRPLGAALQGVYAHLAVARWWREYAAAVPTAARRRCLDTHRQYREWVLRTLDVLEGCVSLTPAGERFLGGMAEEAARLDGPSGRSRPTGSFAPAGTVPSSTADAPTVHGGFGVPTAIGPGDVLLVHASLRALGSPSPRRVADVLLDLLGTEGTLVVPSFTPDNTDPEDWERTCGVAVPRSWWPGLRNDLPPFDPMRTPGHRTGAFAEYIRTLPGSVRSNHPHTSFTAVGREAGRIANVHDLNCHFGERSPLGTLYALDAKVLLLGTDFASNTAFHLAEYRYAQPPPSSRYRCVIPTPEKGRTWVDYRDVRLDDRDFPSIGMSFEATGAVRNLGIAGGRGKVFRLRDAVRFAEEWMRTRRAHGKGNRRVPGAEGAPTG
;
A
#
# COMPACT_ATOMS: atom_id res chain seq x y z
N GLY A 1 -1.89 -32.01 -1.53
CA GLY A 1 -2.48 -30.70 -1.18
C GLY A 1 -1.39 -29.66 -0.98
N TRP A 2 -1.74 -28.37 -0.98
CA TRP A 2 -0.78 -27.24 -0.89
C TRP A 2 0.22 -27.38 0.24
N GLU A 3 -0.25 -27.70 1.45
CA GLU A 3 0.61 -27.85 2.62
C GLU A 3 1.69 -28.92 2.46
N ALA A 4 1.37 -30.03 1.79
CA ALA A 4 2.33 -31.11 1.60
C ALA A 4 3.43 -30.70 0.62
N LEU A 5 3.09 -29.93 -0.42
CA LEU A 5 4.07 -29.37 -1.36
C LEU A 5 4.91 -28.28 -0.70
N LEU A 6 4.30 -27.41 0.09
CA LEU A 6 5.01 -26.38 0.83
C LEU A 6 5.99 -26.99 1.85
N ARG A 7 5.59 -28.04 2.58
CA ARG A 7 6.50 -28.78 3.48
C ARG A 7 7.66 -29.42 2.72
N ARG A 8 7.41 -29.98 1.53
CA ARG A 8 8.47 -30.53 0.67
C ARG A 8 9.43 -29.43 0.21
N ALA A 9 8.91 -28.33 -0.32
CA ALA A 9 9.71 -27.18 -0.75
C ALA A 9 10.53 -26.60 0.40
N TRP A 10 9.94 -26.43 1.58
CA TRP A 10 10.63 -25.99 2.78
C TRP A 10 11.75 -26.94 3.21
N GLY A 11 11.52 -28.25 3.11
CA GLY A 11 12.54 -29.27 3.35
C GLY A 11 13.73 -29.14 2.40
N LEU A 12 13.48 -28.83 1.12
CA LEU A 12 14.53 -28.57 0.14
C LEU A 12 15.35 -27.33 0.53
N VAL A 13 14.69 -26.19 0.80
CA VAL A 13 15.38 -24.94 1.20
C VAL A 13 16.22 -25.15 2.46
N SER A 14 15.63 -25.78 3.49
CA SER A 14 16.31 -26.05 4.76
C SER A 14 17.53 -26.97 4.60
N ALA A 15 17.48 -27.94 3.68
CA ALA A 15 18.56 -28.90 3.48
C ALA A 15 19.75 -28.34 2.70
N HIS A 16 19.52 -27.46 1.73
CA HIS A 16 20.57 -27.02 0.80
C HIS A 16 21.02 -25.57 1.01
N THR A 17 20.18 -24.71 1.58
CA THR A 17 20.57 -23.34 1.95
C THR A 17 20.07 -22.99 3.36
N PRO A 18 20.64 -23.59 4.42
CA PRO A 18 20.16 -23.40 5.79
C PRO A 18 20.20 -21.94 6.25
N THR A 19 21.14 -21.13 5.76
CA THR A 19 21.20 -19.68 6.03
C THR A 19 20.01 -18.94 5.40
N ASP A 20 19.64 -19.28 4.16
CA ASP A 20 18.47 -18.70 3.51
C ASP A 20 17.18 -19.18 4.19
N ALA A 21 17.13 -20.44 4.62
CA ALA A 21 16.00 -20.98 5.39
C ALA A 21 15.80 -20.24 6.72
N ALA A 22 16.88 -19.99 7.47
CA ALA A 22 16.83 -19.19 8.69
C ALA A 22 16.36 -17.76 8.41
N THR A 23 16.84 -17.17 7.32
CA THR A 23 16.41 -15.84 6.85
C THR A 23 14.91 -15.84 6.54
N CYS A 24 14.42 -16.79 5.76
CA CYS A 24 12.99 -16.94 5.42
C CYS A 24 12.14 -17.08 6.68
N ALA A 25 12.55 -17.95 7.62
CA ALA A 25 11.82 -18.18 8.87
C ALA A 25 11.76 -16.93 9.76
N ALA A 26 12.80 -16.09 9.74
CA ALA A 26 12.85 -14.85 10.51
C ALA A 26 11.95 -13.75 9.92
N VAL A 27 11.75 -13.74 8.60
CA VAL A 27 10.95 -12.70 7.96
C VAL A 27 9.50 -13.10 7.71
N TRP A 28 9.14 -14.38 7.72
CA TRP A 28 7.78 -14.83 7.38
C TRP A 28 6.79 -14.84 8.55
N SER A 29 5.55 -14.56 8.19
CA SER A 29 4.37 -14.71 9.04
C SER A 29 3.22 -15.43 8.31
N GLY A 30 3.25 -15.51 6.97
CA GLY A 30 2.27 -16.30 6.22
C GLY A 30 2.54 -16.40 4.71
N VAL A 31 1.98 -17.45 4.10
CA VAL A 31 2.00 -17.67 2.64
C VAL A 31 0.57 -17.57 2.10
N THR A 32 0.35 -16.66 1.15
CA THR A 32 -0.94 -16.46 0.49
C THR A 32 -0.94 -17.15 -0.87
N PRO A 33 -1.81 -18.15 -1.09
CA PRO A 33 -1.93 -18.77 -2.40
C PRO A 33 -2.54 -17.78 -3.41
N LEU A 34 -1.87 -17.59 -4.54
CA LEU A 34 -2.35 -16.79 -5.66
C LEU A 34 -2.97 -17.70 -6.73
N ARG A 35 -3.94 -17.16 -7.49
CA ARG A 35 -4.52 -17.88 -8.62
C ARG A 35 -3.52 -17.82 -9.80
N PRO A 36 -3.08 -18.95 -10.36
CA PRO A 36 -2.18 -18.94 -11.50
C PRO A 36 -2.86 -18.32 -12.73
N LEU A 37 -2.09 -17.57 -13.52
CA LEU A 37 -2.46 -17.20 -14.90
C LEU A 37 -1.77 -18.20 -15.86
N PRO A 38 -2.37 -18.53 -17.03
CA PRO A 38 -1.76 -19.48 -17.96
C PRO A 38 -0.36 -19.03 -18.39
N GLY A 39 0.66 -19.84 -18.09
CA GLY A 39 2.06 -19.58 -18.48
C GLY A 39 2.85 -18.67 -17.54
N ASP A 40 2.26 -18.18 -16.44
CA ASP A 40 2.93 -17.30 -15.48
C ASP A 40 3.16 -17.98 -14.13
N HIS A 41 4.43 -17.98 -13.69
CA HIS A 41 4.81 -18.27 -12.32
C HIS A 41 4.70 -16.98 -11.50
N LEU A 42 3.49 -16.69 -11.02
CA LEU A 42 3.23 -15.46 -10.28
C LEU A 42 3.66 -15.63 -8.81
N SER A 43 4.72 -14.94 -8.40
CA SER A 43 5.06 -14.72 -6.99
C SER A 43 5.17 -13.22 -6.69
N ALA A 44 4.92 -12.85 -5.43
CA ALA A 44 4.95 -11.45 -5.02
C ALA A 44 5.21 -11.29 -3.52
N ALA A 45 6.17 -10.44 -3.19
CA ALA A 45 6.38 -9.86 -1.87
C ALA A 45 6.08 -8.36 -1.89
N SER A 46 5.63 -7.83 -0.76
CA SER A 46 5.37 -6.40 -0.60
C SER A 46 5.95 -5.90 0.70
N GLY A 47 6.68 -4.78 0.65
CA GLY A 47 7.09 -4.06 1.85
C GLY A 47 5.91 -3.53 2.69
N HIS A 48 4.69 -3.52 2.14
CA HIS A 48 3.47 -3.10 2.85
C HIS A 48 2.75 -4.26 3.57
N ALA A 49 3.22 -5.51 3.38
CA ALA A 49 2.73 -6.68 4.09
C ALA A 49 3.94 -7.45 4.65
N PRO A 50 4.64 -6.89 5.64
CA PRO A 50 5.86 -7.51 6.18
C PRO A 50 5.56 -8.94 6.64
N GLY A 51 6.35 -9.87 6.11
CA GLY A 51 6.23 -11.30 6.36
C GLY A 51 5.15 -12.07 5.62
N ALA A 52 4.41 -11.42 4.72
CA ALA A 52 3.55 -12.12 3.78
C ALA A 52 4.26 -12.30 2.43
N ILE A 53 4.19 -13.53 1.90
CA ILE A 53 4.52 -13.80 0.49
C ILE A 53 3.29 -14.35 -0.24
N GLY A 54 3.10 -13.91 -1.47
CA GLY A 54 2.11 -14.45 -2.40
C GLY A 54 2.80 -15.35 -3.42
N MET A 55 2.22 -16.52 -3.70
CA MET A 55 2.73 -17.41 -4.76
C MET A 55 1.61 -18.21 -5.41
N ALA A 56 1.68 -18.33 -6.74
CA ALA A 56 0.76 -19.15 -7.52
C ALA A 56 1.05 -20.64 -7.35
N TRP A 57 0.01 -21.44 -7.61
CA TRP A 57 0.11 -22.89 -7.53
C TRP A 57 1.11 -23.46 -8.55
N SER A 58 2.03 -24.31 -8.08
CA SER A 58 2.86 -25.21 -8.88
C SER A 58 2.79 -26.62 -8.29
N ASP A 59 2.82 -27.63 -9.14
CA ASP A 59 2.96 -29.04 -8.78
C ASP A 59 4.41 -29.48 -8.53
N ASP A 60 5.39 -28.61 -8.83
CA ASP A 60 6.81 -28.84 -8.60
C ASP A 60 7.31 -28.17 -7.30
N PRO A 61 7.69 -28.94 -6.26
CA PRO A 61 8.22 -28.37 -5.03
C PRO A 61 9.55 -27.64 -5.20
N VAL A 62 10.30 -27.87 -6.27
CA VAL A 62 11.55 -27.15 -6.56
C VAL A 62 11.26 -25.72 -6.99
N HIS A 63 10.25 -25.50 -7.82
CA HIS A 63 9.81 -24.15 -8.20
C HIS A 63 9.25 -23.39 -7.01
N ILE A 64 8.49 -24.06 -6.13
CA ILE A 64 8.02 -23.43 -4.89
C ILE A 64 9.21 -23.02 -4.01
N ALA A 65 10.23 -23.87 -3.88
CA ALA A 65 11.45 -23.55 -3.13
C ALA A 65 12.20 -22.34 -3.70
N GLU A 66 12.30 -22.23 -5.03
CA GLU A 66 12.87 -21.05 -5.70
C GLU A 66 12.08 -19.78 -5.37
N SER A 67 10.75 -19.79 -5.54
CA SER A 67 9.89 -18.63 -5.25
C SER A 67 9.99 -18.21 -3.78
N ILE A 68 10.07 -19.17 -2.86
CA ILE A 68 10.31 -18.94 -1.43
C ILE A 68 11.58 -18.13 -1.21
N VAL A 69 12.69 -18.57 -1.80
CA VAL A 69 13.99 -17.89 -1.64
C VAL A 69 13.94 -16.49 -2.26
N HIS A 70 13.37 -16.37 -3.47
CA HIS A 70 13.25 -15.11 -4.20
C HIS A 70 12.45 -14.06 -3.41
N GLU A 71 11.22 -14.39 -3.03
CA GLU A 71 10.32 -13.43 -2.38
C GLU A 71 10.78 -13.05 -0.98
N SER A 72 11.43 -13.97 -0.27
CA SER A 72 12.00 -13.68 1.05
C SER A 72 13.10 -12.63 0.98
N HIS A 73 13.94 -12.67 -0.05
CA HIS A 73 15.00 -11.69 -0.23
C HIS A 73 14.46 -10.31 -0.60
N HIS A 74 13.33 -10.23 -1.29
CA HIS A 74 12.60 -8.97 -1.44
C HIS A 74 12.12 -8.40 -0.09
N LEU A 75 11.59 -9.24 0.80
CA LEU A 75 11.18 -8.81 2.14
C LEU A 75 12.38 -8.33 2.98
N VAL A 76 13.49 -9.07 2.97
CA VAL A 76 14.72 -8.72 3.70
C VAL A 76 15.27 -7.37 3.24
N LEU A 77 15.44 -7.20 1.92
CA LEU A 77 15.98 -5.94 1.41
C LEU A 77 14.97 -4.79 1.60
N GLY A 78 13.67 -5.06 1.46
CA GLY A 78 12.63 -4.09 1.78
C GLY A 78 12.74 -3.58 3.22
N ALA A 79 12.90 -4.49 4.19
CA ALA A 79 13.11 -4.15 5.59
C ALA A 79 14.42 -3.36 5.81
N LEU A 80 15.52 -3.80 5.20
CA LEU A 80 16.82 -3.12 5.30
C LEU A 80 16.74 -1.69 4.75
N THR A 81 16.16 -1.49 3.57
CA THR A 81 16.03 -0.16 2.95
C THR A 81 15.07 0.76 3.69
N GLY A 82 14.19 0.20 4.53
CA GLY A 82 13.34 0.97 5.43
C GLY A 82 14.11 1.60 6.59
N ILE A 83 15.28 1.07 6.93
CA ILE A 83 16.13 1.53 8.04
C ILE A 83 17.37 2.27 7.50
N LEU A 84 17.97 1.75 6.44
CA LEU A 84 19.21 2.26 5.84
C LEU A 84 18.99 2.53 4.34
N PRO A 85 18.86 3.80 3.92
CA PRO A 85 18.73 4.13 2.51
C PRO A 85 19.97 3.68 1.74
N LEU A 86 19.78 2.87 0.70
CA LEU A 86 20.88 2.41 -0.16
C LEU A 86 21.04 3.30 -1.39
N HIS A 87 19.99 3.96 -1.85
CA HIS A 87 20.04 4.87 -2.98
C HIS A 87 19.19 6.11 -2.72
N GLY A 88 19.46 7.19 -3.46
CA GLY A 88 18.64 8.39 -3.53
C GLY A 88 17.27 8.10 -4.15
N ASN A 89 16.33 9.00 -3.90
CA ASN A 89 14.92 8.79 -4.26
C ASN A 89 14.56 9.26 -5.67
N ASP A 90 15.54 9.41 -6.58
CA ASP A 90 15.27 9.77 -7.97
C ASP A 90 14.92 8.53 -8.80
N PRO A 91 13.65 8.34 -9.22
CA PRO A 91 13.26 7.21 -10.04
C PRO A 91 13.48 7.48 -11.54
N SER A 92 13.94 8.67 -11.94
CA SER A 92 14.03 9.07 -13.35
C SER A 92 15.04 8.22 -14.14
N PRO A 93 16.21 7.86 -13.60
CA PRO A 93 17.10 6.89 -14.24
C PRO A 93 16.43 5.52 -14.33
N ARG A 94 16.46 4.94 -15.53
CA ARG A 94 15.86 3.65 -15.85
C ARG A 94 16.96 2.72 -16.34
N TYR A 95 17.16 1.61 -15.64
CA TYR A 95 18.21 0.63 -15.87
C TYR A 95 17.64 -0.60 -16.55
N ARG A 96 18.28 -1.06 -17.62
CA ARG A 96 17.90 -2.33 -18.24
C ARG A 96 18.36 -3.48 -17.36
N VAL A 97 17.50 -4.47 -17.16
CA VAL A 97 17.80 -5.70 -16.42
C VAL A 97 17.54 -6.91 -17.33
N PRO A 98 18.33 -7.99 -17.26
CA PRO A 98 18.19 -9.11 -18.20
C PRO A 98 16.91 -9.96 -18.07
N TRP A 99 16.25 -9.96 -16.91
CA TRP A 99 15.05 -10.77 -16.64
C TRP A 99 13.73 -10.10 -17.03
N ARG A 100 13.76 -8.84 -17.52
CA ARG A 100 12.56 -8.11 -17.96
C ARG A 100 12.84 -7.24 -19.17
N SER A 101 11.82 -6.99 -19.98
CA SER A 101 11.90 -6.13 -21.15
C SER A 101 11.75 -4.64 -20.83
N ASP A 102 11.04 -4.27 -19.75
CA ASP A 102 10.90 -2.89 -19.28
C ASP A 102 12.08 -2.45 -18.40
N PRO A 103 12.62 -1.24 -18.59
CA PRO A 103 13.71 -0.75 -17.78
C PRO A 103 13.19 -0.33 -16.38
N ARG A 104 14.03 -0.54 -15.37
CA ARG A 104 13.66 -0.51 -13.95
C ARG A 104 14.26 0.72 -13.25
N PRO A 105 13.55 1.36 -12.30
CA PRO A 105 14.20 2.32 -11.40
C PRO A 105 15.28 1.63 -10.55
N LEU A 106 16.28 2.39 -10.08
CA LEU A 106 17.43 1.89 -9.33
C LEU A 106 17.05 0.94 -8.18
N GLY A 107 16.09 1.35 -7.34
CA GLY A 107 15.63 0.51 -6.23
C GLY A 107 15.02 -0.82 -6.67
N ALA A 108 14.28 -0.84 -7.78
CA ALA A 108 13.72 -2.08 -8.32
C ALA A 108 14.79 -2.97 -8.97
N ALA A 109 15.82 -2.37 -9.57
CA ALA A 109 16.98 -3.11 -10.06
C ALA A 109 17.76 -3.74 -8.90
N LEU A 110 18.06 -2.98 -7.84
CA LEU A 110 18.70 -3.49 -6.62
C LEU A 110 17.90 -4.62 -5.96
N GLN A 111 16.58 -4.45 -5.85
CA GLN A 111 15.68 -5.50 -5.36
C GLN A 111 15.78 -6.78 -6.17
N GLY A 112 15.77 -6.65 -7.50
CA GLY A 112 15.94 -7.79 -8.39
C GLY A 112 17.31 -8.45 -8.21
N VAL A 113 18.41 -7.69 -8.30
CA VAL A 113 19.77 -8.23 -8.15
C VAL A 113 19.94 -9.02 -6.85
N TYR A 114 19.47 -8.46 -5.73
CA TYR A 114 19.59 -9.11 -4.43
C TYR A 114 18.82 -10.45 -4.35
N ALA A 115 17.58 -10.48 -4.84
CA ALA A 115 16.77 -11.70 -4.86
C ALA A 115 17.34 -12.77 -5.83
N HIS A 116 17.76 -12.36 -7.04
CA HIS A 116 18.31 -13.28 -8.03
C HIS A 116 19.68 -13.84 -7.61
N LEU A 117 20.46 -13.11 -6.81
CA LEU A 117 21.71 -13.61 -6.22
C LEU A 117 21.45 -14.77 -5.25
N ALA A 118 20.42 -14.68 -4.43
CA ALA A 118 20.00 -15.76 -3.55
C ALA A 118 19.49 -16.98 -4.33
N VAL A 119 18.71 -16.75 -5.38
CA VAL A 119 18.23 -17.81 -6.27
C VAL A 119 19.39 -18.50 -7.00
N ALA A 120 20.40 -17.75 -7.44
CA ALA A 120 21.62 -18.34 -8.02
C ALA A 120 22.30 -19.26 -6.99
N ARG A 121 22.49 -18.82 -5.74
CA ARG A 121 23.06 -19.66 -4.68
C ARG A 121 22.23 -20.94 -4.47
N TRP A 122 20.91 -20.80 -4.33
CA TRP A 122 19.98 -21.91 -4.16
C TRP A 122 20.16 -22.99 -5.22
N TRP A 123 20.15 -22.61 -6.51
CA TRP A 123 20.29 -23.56 -7.61
C TRP A 123 21.65 -24.27 -7.63
N ARG A 124 22.72 -23.59 -7.23
CA ARG A 124 24.06 -24.19 -7.13
C ARG A 124 24.11 -25.26 -6.04
N GLU A 125 23.61 -24.93 -4.84
CA GLU A 125 23.61 -25.88 -3.72
C GLU A 125 22.67 -27.06 -3.99
N TYR A 126 21.50 -26.80 -4.57
CA TYR A 126 20.58 -27.85 -4.98
C TYR A 126 21.18 -28.76 -6.07
N ALA A 127 21.93 -28.19 -7.03
CA ALA A 127 22.61 -28.97 -8.07
C ALA A 127 23.59 -30.02 -7.51
N ALA A 128 24.20 -29.75 -6.35
CA ALA A 128 25.09 -30.70 -5.69
C ALA A 128 24.36 -31.94 -5.17
N ALA A 129 23.08 -31.80 -4.79
CA ALA A 129 22.28 -32.86 -4.19
C ALA A 129 21.45 -33.69 -5.18
N VAL A 130 21.28 -33.23 -6.43
CA VAL A 130 20.48 -33.94 -7.44
C VAL A 130 21.29 -34.93 -8.28
N PRO A 131 20.64 -35.97 -8.86
CA PRO A 131 21.30 -36.91 -9.76
C PRO A 131 21.95 -36.23 -10.98
N THR A 132 22.98 -36.87 -11.56
CA THR A 132 23.75 -36.34 -12.70
C THR A 132 22.88 -35.87 -13.87
N ALA A 133 21.78 -36.57 -14.15
CA ALA A 133 20.85 -36.24 -15.24
C ALA A 133 20.09 -34.90 -15.02
N ALA A 134 19.84 -34.52 -13.76
CA ALA A 134 19.18 -33.26 -13.40
C ALA A 134 20.17 -32.14 -13.02
N ARG A 135 21.39 -32.52 -12.59
CA ARG A 135 22.45 -31.60 -12.16
C ARG A 135 22.79 -30.57 -13.23
N ARG A 136 22.91 -30.98 -14.49
CA ARG A 136 23.22 -30.05 -15.59
C ARG A 136 22.20 -28.91 -15.69
N ARG A 137 20.90 -29.23 -15.68
CA ARG A 137 19.84 -28.21 -15.74
C ARG A 137 19.91 -27.25 -14.56
N CYS A 138 20.14 -27.75 -13.35
CA CYS A 138 20.27 -26.91 -12.15
C CYS A 138 21.48 -25.95 -12.25
N LEU A 139 22.61 -26.44 -12.76
CA LEU A 139 23.80 -25.61 -12.98
C LEU A 139 23.58 -24.59 -14.10
N ASP A 140 22.85 -24.95 -15.16
CA ASP A 140 22.49 -24.02 -16.24
C ASP A 140 21.58 -22.89 -15.70
N THR A 141 20.58 -23.23 -14.88
CA THR A 141 19.71 -22.24 -14.19
C THR A 141 20.51 -21.34 -13.24
N HIS A 142 21.40 -21.91 -12.43
CA HIS A 142 22.33 -21.15 -11.59
C HIS A 142 23.13 -20.13 -12.40
N ARG A 143 23.72 -20.56 -13.52
CA ARG A 143 24.54 -19.69 -14.39
C ARG A 143 23.71 -18.56 -14.98
N GLN A 144 22.47 -18.83 -15.41
CA GLN A 144 21.58 -17.81 -15.94
C GLN A 144 21.28 -16.72 -14.90
N TYR A 145 20.83 -17.12 -13.70
CA TYR A 145 20.54 -16.17 -12.61
C TYR A 145 21.78 -15.37 -12.20
N ARG A 146 22.94 -16.01 -12.17
CA ARG A 146 24.21 -15.35 -11.86
C ARG A 146 24.61 -14.36 -12.96
N GLU A 147 24.47 -14.73 -14.22
CA GLU A 147 24.74 -13.84 -15.36
C GLU A 147 23.84 -12.59 -15.30
N TRP A 148 22.56 -12.79 -14.98
CA TRP A 148 21.61 -11.69 -14.77
C TRP A 148 22.07 -10.72 -13.67
N VAL A 149 22.52 -11.27 -12.53
CA VAL A 149 23.08 -10.51 -11.42
C VAL A 149 24.31 -9.72 -11.85
N LEU A 150 25.31 -10.36 -12.45
CA LEU A 150 26.56 -9.71 -12.87
C LEU A 150 26.31 -8.59 -13.87
N ARG A 151 25.56 -8.87 -14.96
CA ARG A 151 25.24 -7.86 -15.97
C ARG A 151 24.51 -6.65 -15.38
N THR A 152 23.69 -6.87 -14.36
CA THR A 152 22.97 -5.76 -13.72
C THR A 152 23.88 -5.02 -12.74
N LEU A 153 24.75 -5.71 -11.99
CA LEU A 153 25.76 -5.07 -11.14
C LEU A 153 26.68 -4.15 -11.97
N ASP A 154 27.13 -4.59 -13.14
CA ASP A 154 27.93 -3.79 -14.08
C ASP A 154 27.18 -2.53 -14.53
N VAL A 155 25.87 -2.64 -14.78
CA VAL A 155 25.02 -1.49 -15.16
C VAL A 155 24.80 -0.52 -13.99
N LEU A 156 24.83 -1.01 -12.76
CA LEU A 156 24.60 -0.23 -11.55
C LEU A 156 25.90 0.37 -10.97
N GLU A 157 27.06 -0.10 -11.40
CA GLU A 157 28.36 0.43 -10.98
C GLU A 157 28.52 1.90 -11.41
N GLY A 158 28.99 2.76 -10.49
CA GLY A 158 29.17 4.18 -10.74
C GLY A 158 27.87 5.01 -10.85
N CYS A 159 26.72 4.45 -10.47
CA CYS A 159 25.47 5.21 -10.43
C CYS A 159 25.50 6.33 -9.38
N VAL A 160 25.43 7.59 -9.84
CA VAL A 160 25.47 8.83 -9.02
C VAL A 160 24.37 8.87 -7.93
N SER A 161 23.31 8.07 -8.08
CA SER A 161 22.21 7.99 -7.12
C SER A 161 22.40 6.96 -6.02
N LEU A 162 23.51 6.20 -5.96
CA LEU A 162 23.79 5.34 -4.81
C LEU A 162 24.25 6.17 -3.61
N THR A 163 23.84 5.76 -2.41
CA THR A 163 24.45 6.29 -1.17
C THR A 163 25.76 5.55 -0.90
N PRO A 164 26.63 6.04 0.02
CA PRO A 164 27.80 5.27 0.44
C PRO A 164 27.46 3.89 1.01
N ALA A 165 26.28 3.73 1.63
CA ALA A 165 25.81 2.42 2.07
C ALA A 165 25.40 1.52 0.90
N GLY A 166 24.77 2.08 -0.13
CA GLY A 166 24.42 1.36 -1.35
C GLY A 166 25.61 0.92 -2.18
N GLU A 167 26.64 1.76 -2.29
CA GLU A 167 27.89 1.39 -2.97
C GLU A 167 28.55 0.19 -2.28
N ARG A 168 28.66 0.23 -0.93
CA ARG A 168 29.18 -0.91 -0.16
C ARG A 168 28.30 -2.16 -0.32
N PHE A 169 26.99 -1.98 -0.33
CA PHE A 169 26.05 -3.09 -0.51
C PHE A 169 26.17 -3.72 -1.91
N LEU A 170 26.29 -2.89 -2.96
CA LEU A 170 26.53 -3.32 -4.33
C LEU A 170 27.85 -4.10 -4.45
N GLY A 171 28.93 -3.58 -3.86
CA GLY A 171 30.24 -4.25 -3.81
C GLY A 171 30.15 -5.61 -3.11
N GLY A 172 29.45 -5.69 -1.97
CA GLY A 172 29.23 -6.97 -1.28
C GLY A 172 28.47 -7.99 -2.11
N MET A 173 27.45 -7.57 -2.89
CA MET A 173 26.75 -8.45 -3.83
C MET A 173 27.66 -8.91 -4.97
N ALA A 174 28.53 -8.05 -5.50
CA ALA A 174 29.49 -8.39 -6.55
C ALA A 174 30.53 -9.41 -6.07
N GLU A 175 31.10 -9.20 -4.88
CA GLU A 175 32.01 -10.19 -4.26
C GLU A 175 31.31 -11.54 -4.05
N GLU A 176 30.06 -11.52 -3.60
CA GLU A 176 29.31 -12.75 -3.39
C GLU A 176 28.99 -13.46 -4.70
N ALA A 177 28.58 -12.74 -5.73
CA ALA A 177 28.38 -13.29 -7.07
C ALA A 177 29.68 -13.90 -7.62
N ALA A 178 30.84 -13.27 -7.39
CA ALA A 178 32.13 -13.82 -7.77
C ALA A 178 32.46 -15.13 -7.03
N ARG A 179 32.19 -15.19 -5.71
CA ARG A 179 32.41 -16.39 -4.88
C ARG A 179 31.60 -17.61 -5.33
N LEU A 180 30.44 -17.42 -5.96
CA LEU A 180 29.62 -18.53 -6.45
C LEU A 180 30.30 -19.38 -7.55
N ASP A 181 31.33 -18.88 -8.23
CA ASP A 181 32.16 -19.65 -9.17
C ASP A 181 33.35 -20.38 -8.49
N GLY A 182 33.67 -20.05 -7.24
CA GLY A 182 34.81 -20.66 -6.54
C GLY A 182 34.57 -22.13 -6.14
N PRO A 183 35.62 -22.95 -5.96
CA PRO A 183 35.47 -24.29 -5.42
C PRO A 183 34.77 -24.22 -4.06
N SER A 184 33.73 -25.04 -3.88
CA SER A 184 32.89 -25.12 -2.68
C SER A 184 33.72 -25.50 -1.46
N GLY A 185 34.29 -24.50 -0.77
CA GLY A 185 35.25 -24.67 0.31
C GLY A 185 35.01 -23.70 1.45
N ARG A 186 34.29 -24.20 2.47
CA ARG A 186 34.30 -23.80 3.90
C ARG A 186 33.84 -22.39 4.29
N SER A 187 32.87 -22.41 5.19
CA SER A 187 32.40 -21.31 6.07
C SER A 187 33.55 -20.50 6.70
N ARG A 188 33.32 -19.18 6.89
CA ARG A 188 34.12 -18.33 7.80
C ARG A 188 33.23 -17.53 8.76
N PRO A 189 33.80 -17.10 9.90
CA PRO A 189 33.15 -17.14 11.20
C PRO A 189 32.38 -15.86 11.55
N THR A 190 31.51 -16.01 12.54
CA THR A 190 30.86 -14.94 13.31
C THR A 190 31.87 -13.87 13.75
N GLY A 191 31.78 -12.68 13.17
CA GLY A 191 32.64 -11.53 13.48
C GLY A 191 31.82 -10.35 14.00
N SER A 192 32.04 -10.04 15.28
CA SER A 192 31.58 -8.86 16.02
C SER A 192 31.68 -7.54 15.25
N PHE A 193 30.60 -6.76 15.20
CA PHE A 193 30.62 -5.35 14.79
C PHE A 193 31.16 -4.47 15.93
N ALA A 194 32.32 -3.86 15.72
CA ALA A 194 32.78 -2.72 16.52
C ALA A 194 32.38 -1.41 15.80
N PRO A 195 31.97 -0.34 16.52
CA PRO A 195 31.56 0.91 15.90
C PRO A 195 32.80 1.75 15.60
N ALA A 196 32.88 2.31 14.40
CA ALA A 196 33.91 3.29 14.06
C ALA A 196 33.28 4.57 13.51
N GLY A 197 33.58 5.66 14.21
CA GLY A 197 33.93 6.94 13.59
C GLY A 197 32.80 7.89 13.23
N THR A 198 32.65 8.93 14.06
CA THR A 198 32.09 10.25 13.70
C THR A 198 32.72 10.80 12.42
N VAL A 199 31.90 11.27 11.48
CA VAL A 199 32.30 12.01 10.28
C VAL A 199 31.60 13.39 10.32
N PRO A 200 32.30 14.50 10.00
CA PRO A 200 31.89 15.84 10.39
C PRO A 200 30.76 16.45 9.54
N SER A 201 30.00 17.36 10.14
CA SER A 201 28.98 18.15 9.46
C SER A 201 29.61 19.17 8.51
N SER A 202 29.21 19.14 7.25
CA SER A 202 29.43 20.21 6.29
C SER A 202 28.07 20.70 5.82
N THR A 203 27.73 21.91 6.23
CA THR A 203 26.65 22.72 5.68
C THR A 203 27.13 23.30 4.35
N ALA A 204 26.47 22.91 3.26
CA ALA A 204 26.56 23.59 1.98
C ALA A 204 25.17 23.59 1.34
N ASP A 205 24.68 24.79 1.04
CA ASP A 205 23.38 25.06 0.44
C ASP A 205 23.17 24.27 -0.85
N ALA A 206 22.07 23.50 -0.90
CA ALA A 206 21.64 22.82 -2.11
C ALA A 206 20.79 23.76 -2.98
N PRO A 207 20.97 23.78 -4.31
CA PRO A 207 20.25 24.68 -5.19
C PRO A 207 18.80 24.22 -5.36
N THR A 208 17.86 25.15 -5.26
CA THR A 208 16.44 24.97 -5.56
C THR A 208 16.26 24.68 -7.06
N VAL A 209 16.05 23.41 -7.42
CA VAL A 209 15.68 23.02 -8.79
C VAL A 209 14.17 22.79 -8.84
N HIS A 210 13.43 23.85 -9.18
CA HIS A 210 12.03 23.74 -9.59
C HIS A 210 11.94 23.07 -10.97
N GLY A 211 11.64 21.77 -10.97
CA GLY A 211 11.45 20.95 -12.17
C GLY A 211 10.07 20.31 -12.24
N GLY A 212 9.05 21.10 -12.60
CA GLY A 212 7.95 20.68 -13.48
C GLY A 212 6.89 19.67 -13.00
N PHE A 213 6.23 19.89 -11.86
CA PHE A 213 4.81 19.53 -11.73
C PHE A 213 3.98 20.76 -12.17
N GLY A 214 3.30 20.67 -13.31
CA GLY A 214 2.46 21.76 -13.83
C GLY A 214 1.16 21.97 -13.04
N VAL A 215 1.25 22.37 -11.77
CA VAL A 215 0.09 22.65 -10.89
C VAL A 215 -0.15 24.15 -10.59
N PRO A 216 0.47 25.20 -11.20
CA PRO A 216 0.68 26.44 -10.45
C PRO A 216 -0.49 27.43 -10.40
N THR A 217 -1.75 27.06 -10.68
CA THR A 217 -2.87 28.04 -10.60
C THR A 217 -4.12 27.56 -9.88
N ALA A 218 -4.14 26.36 -9.28
CA ALA A 218 -5.32 25.90 -8.51
C ALA A 218 -5.02 25.43 -7.09
N ILE A 219 -3.80 25.00 -6.82
CA ILE A 219 -3.30 24.70 -5.47
C ILE A 219 -2.14 25.67 -5.21
N GLY A 220 -2.12 26.29 -4.05
CA GLY A 220 -1.08 27.23 -3.68
C GLY A 220 -0.85 27.30 -2.16
N PRO A 221 0.06 28.19 -1.75
CA PRO A 221 0.45 28.34 -0.36
C PRO A 221 -0.75 28.65 0.55
N GLY A 222 -0.81 28.00 1.71
CA GLY A 222 -1.88 28.20 2.71
C GLY A 222 -3.16 27.41 2.46
N ASP A 223 -3.29 26.69 1.33
CA ASP A 223 -4.47 25.87 1.08
C ASP A 223 -4.62 24.72 2.08
N VAL A 224 -5.87 24.32 2.34
CA VAL A 224 -6.20 23.04 2.98
C VAL A 224 -6.63 22.07 1.89
N LEU A 225 -5.90 20.96 1.73
CA LEU A 225 -6.03 20.05 0.59
C LEU A 225 -6.35 18.63 1.04
N LEU A 226 -7.57 18.17 0.75
CA LEU A 226 -7.97 16.77 0.89
C LEU A 226 -7.56 15.99 -0.36
N VAL A 227 -6.75 14.95 -0.21
CA VAL A 227 -6.18 14.19 -1.33
C VAL A 227 -6.67 12.75 -1.32
N HIS A 228 -7.18 12.32 -2.48
CA HIS A 228 -7.39 10.92 -2.82
C HIS A 228 -6.39 10.55 -3.92
N ALA A 229 -5.56 9.53 -3.71
CA ALA A 229 -4.45 9.24 -4.62
C ALA A 229 -4.30 7.76 -4.99
N SER A 230 -4.06 7.50 -6.28
CA SER A 230 -3.63 6.20 -6.80
C SER A 230 -2.23 6.33 -7.41
N LEU A 231 -1.21 5.95 -6.64
CA LEU A 231 0.19 5.99 -7.07
C LEU A 231 0.43 5.16 -8.33
N ARG A 232 -0.23 4.00 -8.43
CA ARG A 232 -0.20 3.14 -9.62
C ARG A 232 -0.65 3.89 -10.87
N ALA A 233 -1.75 4.64 -10.79
CA ALA A 233 -2.30 5.39 -11.92
C ALA A 233 -1.46 6.62 -12.30
N LEU A 234 -0.58 7.09 -11.41
CA LEU A 234 0.40 8.13 -11.72
C LEU A 234 1.68 7.56 -12.35
N GLY A 235 1.84 6.24 -12.38
CA GLY A 235 3.12 5.61 -12.72
C GLY A 235 4.25 5.97 -11.73
N SER A 236 3.92 6.55 -10.58
CA SER A 236 4.87 6.92 -9.53
C SER A 236 4.86 5.87 -8.43
N PRO A 237 5.98 5.21 -8.12
CA PRO A 237 6.03 4.26 -7.01
C PRO A 237 6.23 4.95 -5.65
N SER A 238 6.52 6.26 -5.61
CA SER A 238 6.96 6.95 -4.38
C SER A 238 5.84 7.81 -3.78
N PRO A 239 5.23 7.39 -2.66
CA PRO A 239 4.32 8.27 -1.91
C PRO A 239 5.02 9.52 -1.39
N ARG A 240 6.30 9.40 -1.00
CA ARG A 240 7.13 10.51 -0.50
C ARG A 240 7.27 11.62 -1.52
N ARG A 241 7.62 11.32 -2.77
CA ARG A 241 7.79 12.36 -3.80
C ARG A 241 6.49 13.15 -4.03
N VAL A 242 5.35 12.46 -4.02
CA VAL A 242 4.05 13.12 -4.14
C VAL A 242 3.78 14.00 -2.91
N ALA A 243 4.11 13.51 -1.71
CA ALA A 243 3.93 14.26 -0.47
C ALA A 243 4.81 15.51 -0.43
N ASP A 244 6.11 15.38 -0.72
CA ASP A 244 7.08 16.47 -0.71
C ASP A 244 6.61 17.60 -1.66
N VAL A 245 6.21 17.25 -2.89
CA VAL A 245 5.70 18.23 -3.87
C VAL A 245 4.44 18.93 -3.38
N LEU A 246 3.48 18.17 -2.81
CA LEU A 246 2.24 18.77 -2.30
C LEU A 246 2.51 19.64 -1.08
N LEU A 247 3.34 19.21 -0.15
CA LEU A 247 3.71 19.99 1.04
C LEU A 247 4.47 21.26 0.66
N ASP A 248 5.40 21.20 -0.31
CA ASP A 248 6.12 22.37 -0.82
C ASP A 248 5.16 23.38 -1.48
N LEU A 249 4.19 22.89 -2.27
CA LEU A 249 3.16 23.74 -2.89
C LEU A 249 2.26 24.42 -1.85
N LEU A 250 1.93 23.71 -0.78
CA LEU A 250 1.08 24.21 0.30
C LEU A 250 1.85 25.15 1.26
N GLY A 251 3.16 25.02 1.34
CA GLY A 251 4.01 25.80 2.24
C GLY A 251 3.71 25.52 3.72
N THR A 252 4.38 26.27 4.60
CA THR A 252 4.25 26.11 6.07
C THR A 252 2.86 26.45 6.61
N GLU A 253 2.12 27.26 5.86
CA GLU A 253 0.78 27.73 6.23
C GLU A 253 -0.33 26.78 5.75
N GLY A 254 -0.03 25.86 4.84
CA GLY A 254 -1.00 24.95 4.27
C GLY A 254 -1.20 23.69 5.10
N THR A 255 -2.17 22.87 4.70
CA THR A 255 -2.50 21.61 5.38
C THR A 255 -2.88 20.53 4.38
N LEU A 256 -2.20 19.39 4.43
CA LEU A 256 -2.49 18.22 3.62
C LEU A 256 -3.31 17.22 4.42
N VAL A 257 -4.37 16.67 3.82
CA VAL A 257 -5.32 15.76 4.48
C VAL A 257 -5.57 14.55 3.60
N VAL A 258 -5.65 13.37 4.20
CA VAL A 258 -5.97 12.11 3.53
C VAL A 258 -6.99 11.29 4.32
N PRO A 259 -7.84 10.49 3.67
CA PRO A 259 -8.63 9.49 4.37
C PRO A 259 -7.72 8.40 4.95
N SER A 260 -8.02 7.91 6.14
CA SER A 260 -7.31 6.81 6.82
C SER A 260 -8.32 5.80 7.35
N PHE A 261 -9.20 5.33 6.48
CA PHE A 261 -10.34 4.50 6.82
C PHE A 261 -9.93 3.11 7.28
N THR A 262 -10.76 2.54 8.15
CA THR A 262 -10.61 1.23 8.81
C THR A 262 -11.94 0.49 8.83
N PRO A 263 -12.57 0.25 7.64
CA PRO A 263 -13.82 -0.50 7.55
C PRO A 263 -13.73 -1.92 8.11
N ASP A 264 -12.52 -2.46 8.27
CA ASP A 264 -12.21 -3.75 8.88
C ASP A 264 -12.40 -3.77 10.41
N ASN A 265 -12.51 -2.62 11.07
CA ASN A 265 -12.95 -2.54 12.47
C ASN A 265 -14.49 -2.61 12.60
N THR A 266 -15.14 -3.48 11.83
CA THR A 266 -16.58 -3.77 11.88
C THR A 266 -16.80 -5.22 12.30
N ASP A 267 -18.06 -5.57 12.58
CA ASP A 267 -18.41 -6.97 12.83
C ASP A 267 -18.05 -7.83 11.60
N PRO A 268 -17.38 -8.99 11.75
CA PRO A 268 -16.99 -9.85 10.63
C PRO A 268 -18.15 -10.28 9.71
N GLU A 269 -19.40 -10.23 10.20
CA GLU A 269 -20.59 -10.46 9.38
C GLU A 269 -20.80 -9.39 8.29
N ASP A 270 -20.25 -8.19 8.48
CA ASP A 270 -20.36 -7.05 7.58
C ASP A 270 -19.14 -6.89 6.64
N TRP A 271 -18.09 -7.71 6.76
CA TRP A 271 -16.84 -7.55 6.00
C TRP A 271 -17.00 -7.70 4.49
N GLU A 272 -18.00 -8.45 4.02
CA GLU A 272 -18.29 -8.52 2.58
C GLU A 272 -18.69 -7.14 2.06
N ARG A 273 -19.54 -6.43 2.80
CA ARG A 273 -20.03 -5.10 2.46
C ARG A 273 -18.99 -4.00 2.70
N THR A 274 -18.21 -4.11 3.77
CA THR A 274 -17.32 -3.02 4.24
C THR A 274 -15.89 -3.17 3.72
N CYS A 275 -15.38 -4.40 3.64
CA CYS A 275 -14.02 -4.71 3.19
C CYS A 275 -13.97 -5.35 1.79
N GLY A 276 -15.11 -5.80 1.26
CA GLY A 276 -15.19 -6.55 0.01
C GLY A 276 -14.70 -8.00 0.14
N VAL A 277 -14.73 -8.57 1.35
CA VAL A 277 -14.31 -9.95 1.60
C VAL A 277 -15.21 -10.63 2.63
N ALA A 278 -15.75 -11.80 2.29
CA ALA A 278 -16.50 -12.63 3.22
C ALA A 278 -15.58 -13.67 3.89
N VAL A 279 -15.81 -13.94 5.18
CA VAL A 279 -15.14 -15.01 5.94
C VAL A 279 -16.16 -16.02 6.45
N PRO A 280 -15.79 -17.31 6.66
CA PRO A 280 -16.70 -18.33 7.15
C PRO A 280 -17.38 -17.94 8.47
N ARG A 281 -18.69 -18.21 8.58
CA ARG A 281 -19.47 -17.90 9.79
C ARG A 281 -18.90 -18.52 11.08
N SER A 282 -18.25 -19.68 10.96
CA SER A 282 -17.59 -20.35 12.08
C SER A 282 -16.43 -19.54 12.67
N TRP A 283 -15.84 -18.60 11.93
CA TRP A 283 -14.73 -17.76 12.39
C TRP A 283 -15.22 -16.52 13.16
N TRP A 284 -16.48 -16.10 12.99
CA TRP A 284 -16.99 -14.85 13.55
C TRP A 284 -16.84 -14.75 15.07
N PRO A 285 -17.14 -15.78 15.89
CA PRO A 285 -16.97 -15.69 17.34
C PRO A 285 -15.51 -15.42 17.75
N GLY A 286 -14.54 -16.10 17.12
CA GLY A 286 -13.11 -15.89 17.38
C GLY A 286 -12.66 -14.50 16.96
N LEU A 287 -13.01 -14.09 15.74
CA LEU A 287 -12.69 -12.74 15.24
C LEU A 287 -13.29 -11.64 16.12
N ARG A 288 -14.53 -11.80 16.61
CA ARG A 288 -15.14 -10.84 17.55
C ARG A 288 -14.37 -10.76 18.88
N ASN A 289 -13.80 -11.87 19.32
CA ASN A 289 -12.97 -11.95 20.53
C ASN A 289 -11.55 -11.39 20.36
N ASP A 290 -11.02 -11.38 19.13
CA ASP A 290 -9.62 -11.04 18.87
C ASP A 290 -9.43 -9.67 18.19
N LEU A 291 -10.47 -9.10 17.56
CA LEU A 291 -10.36 -7.84 16.82
C LEU A 291 -9.85 -6.69 17.72
N PRO A 292 -8.70 -6.06 17.41
CA PRO A 292 -8.15 -5.02 18.26
C PRO A 292 -9.01 -3.74 18.22
N PRO A 293 -8.98 -2.93 19.29
CA PRO A 293 -9.61 -1.61 19.26
C PRO A 293 -8.92 -0.70 18.26
N PHE A 294 -9.66 0.28 17.73
CA PHE A 294 -9.07 1.36 16.95
C PHE A 294 -8.08 2.17 17.80
N ASP A 295 -6.89 2.36 17.27
CA ASP A 295 -5.86 3.25 17.79
C ASP A 295 -5.43 4.20 16.65
N PRO A 296 -5.66 5.52 16.76
CA PRO A 296 -5.32 6.46 15.70
C PRO A 296 -3.84 6.42 15.32
N MET A 297 -2.94 6.11 16.27
CA MET A 297 -1.50 6.05 16.03
C MET A 297 -1.07 4.74 15.38
N ARG A 298 -1.71 3.62 15.74
CA ARG A 298 -1.23 2.27 15.40
C ARG A 298 -2.03 1.55 14.33
N THR A 299 -3.34 1.75 14.25
CA THR A 299 -4.19 0.99 13.32
C THR A 299 -3.88 1.41 11.88
N PRO A 300 -3.42 0.51 10.99
CA PRO A 300 -3.16 0.85 9.59
C PRO A 300 -4.44 1.28 8.85
N GLY A 301 -4.32 2.07 7.78
CA GLY A 301 -5.44 2.31 6.88
C GLY A 301 -5.76 1.06 6.04
N HIS A 302 -7.04 0.70 5.92
CA HIS A 302 -7.47 -0.41 5.09
C HIS A 302 -7.88 0.08 3.69
N ARG A 303 -7.07 -0.28 2.68
CA ARG A 303 -7.30 0.02 1.25
C ARG A 303 -7.45 1.51 0.89
N THR A 304 -6.99 2.43 1.74
CA THR A 304 -6.91 3.88 1.41
C THR A 304 -5.74 4.26 0.50
N GLY A 305 -4.82 3.32 0.26
CA GLY A 305 -3.69 3.47 -0.66
C GLY A 305 -2.38 3.89 0.02
N ALA A 306 -1.25 3.54 -0.60
CA ALA A 306 0.08 3.75 -0.04
C ALA A 306 0.44 5.24 0.20
N PHE A 307 -0.17 6.16 -0.55
CA PHE A 307 0.01 7.60 -0.31
C PHE A 307 -0.64 8.02 1.01
N ALA A 308 -1.90 7.65 1.24
CA ALA A 308 -2.60 7.98 2.47
C ALA A 308 -1.90 7.35 3.70
N GLU A 309 -1.44 6.11 3.56
CA GLU A 309 -0.71 5.41 4.62
C GLU A 309 0.64 6.08 4.92
N TYR A 310 1.37 6.53 3.90
CA TYR A 310 2.61 7.30 4.11
C TYR A 310 2.34 8.59 4.91
N ILE A 311 1.34 9.39 4.50
CA ILE A 311 0.97 10.62 5.21
C ILE A 311 0.57 10.33 6.67
N ARG A 312 -0.16 9.22 6.91
CA ARG A 312 -0.55 8.78 8.26
C ARG A 312 0.65 8.53 9.18
N THR A 313 1.78 8.12 8.62
CA THR A 313 3.00 7.80 9.38
C THR A 313 4.00 8.94 9.46
N LEU A 314 3.72 10.08 8.82
CA LEU A 314 4.64 11.22 8.86
C LEU A 314 4.73 11.81 10.27
N PRO A 315 5.93 12.20 10.73
CA PRO A 315 6.08 13.01 11.94
C PRO A 315 5.23 14.29 11.84
N GLY A 316 4.53 14.62 12.93
CA GLY A 316 3.64 15.79 12.98
C GLY A 316 2.28 15.61 12.32
N SER A 317 1.98 14.42 11.75
CA SER A 317 0.62 14.10 11.33
C SER A 317 -0.29 13.84 12.53
N VAL A 318 -1.57 14.20 12.39
CA VAL A 318 -2.61 14.03 13.41
C VAL A 318 -3.80 13.33 12.78
N ARG A 319 -4.25 12.23 13.39
CA ARG A 319 -5.39 11.45 12.92
C ARG A 319 -6.58 11.59 13.85
N SER A 320 -7.75 11.82 13.27
CA SER A 320 -9.02 11.81 14.02
C SER A 320 -9.35 10.43 14.61
N ASN A 321 -10.20 10.41 15.64
CA ASN A 321 -10.43 9.24 16.48
C ASN A 321 -11.57 8.30 16.04
N HIS A 322 -12.17 8.49 14.86
CA HIS A 322 -13.31 7.66 14.44
C HIS A 322 -12.87 6.25 13.97
N PRO A 323 -13.45 5.16 14.54
CA PRO A 323 -13.00 3.79 14.31
C PRO A 323 -13.16 3.23 12.89
N HIS A 324 -13.89 3.90 11.99
CA HIS A 324 -14.08 3.45 10.60
C HIS A 324 -13.64 4.47 9.55
N THR A 325 -13.86 5.75 9.80
CA THR A 325 -13.82 6.82 8.78
C THR A 325 -12.82 7.92 9.10
N SER A 326 -11.86 7.66 9.99
CA SER A 326 -10.85 8.66 10.37
C SER A 326 -10.10 9.27 9.18
N PHE A 327 -9.75 10.55 9.31
CA PHE A 327 -8.82 11.28 8.44
C PHE A 327 -7.53 11.56 9.17
N THR A 328 -6.43 11.64 8.42
CA THR A 328 -5.12 12.11 8.89
C THR A 328 -4.77 13.42 8.20
N ALA A 329 -4.29 14.39 8.96
CA ALA A 329 -3.86 15.70 8.48
C ALA A 329 -2.43 16.01 8.92
N VAL A 330 -1.71 16.79 8.12
CA VAL A 330 -0.38 17.34 8.43
C VAL A 330 -0.31 18.79 7.98
N GLY A 331 0.23 19.66 8.82
CA GLY A 331 0.30 21.11 8.57
C GLY A 331 -0.53 21.94 9.54
N ARG A 332 -0.74 23.22 9.20
CA ARG A 332 -1.20 24.25 10.14
C ARG A 332 -2.54 23.96 10.83
N GLU A 333 -3.53 23.46 10.08
CA GLU A 333 -4.87 23.18 10.57
C GLU A 333 -5.05 21.70 11.00
N ALA A 334 -3.98 20.89 11.02
CA ALA A 334 -4.09 19.45 11.26
C ALA A 334 -4.78 19.10 12.59
N GLY A 335 -4.40 19.80 13.67
CA GLY A 335 -5.04 19.65 14.97
C GLY A 335 -6.54 19.97 14.92
N ARG A 336 -6.92 21.09 14.29
CA ARG A 336 -8.33 21.52 14.17
C ARG A 336 -9.17 20.50 13.39
N ILE A 337 -8.64 19.99 12.29
CA ILE A 337 -9.31 19.02 11.41
C ILE A 337 -9.51 17.68 12.11
N ALA A 338 -8.51 17.22 12.88
CA ALA A 338 -8.56 15.93 13.56
C ALA A 338 -9.32 15.95 14.90
N ASN A 339 -9.54 17.13 15.49
CA ASN A 339 -10.03 17.28 16.86
C ASN A 339 -11.43 16.70 17.09
N VAL A 340 -12.38 16.96 16.18
CA VAL A 340 -13.77 16.54 16.33
C VAL A 340 -14.11 15.47 15.31
N HIS A 341 -14.42 14.28 15.80
CA HIS A 341 -14.94 13.18 14.99
C HIS A 341 -15.83 12.27 15.86
N ASP A 342 -17.10 12.62 15.96
CA ASP A 342 -18.03 11.91 16.82
C ASP A 342 -18.31 10.49 16.30
N LEU A 343 -18.48 9.54 17.23
CA LEU A 343 -18.75 8.15 16.88
C LEU A 343 -20.00 8.00 16.00
N ASN A 344 -21.05 8.77 16.26
CA ASN A 344 -22.29 8.77 15.48
C ASN A 344 -22.30 9.81 14.35
N CYS A 345 -21.13 10.19 13.83
CA CYS A 345 -20.98 11.15 12.74
C CYS A 345 -19.73 10.85 11.90
N HIS A 346 -19.83 9.87 11.00
CA HIS A 346 -18.80 9.41 10.09
C HIS A 346 -18.27 10.53 9.20
N PHE A 347 -19.17 11.35 8.64
CA PHE A 347 -18.86 12.33 7.59
C PHE A 347 -19.70 13.62 7.64
N GLY A 348 -20.46 13.83 8.73
CA GLY A 348 -21.34 15.00 8.90
C GLY A 348 -20.64 16.24 9.48
N GLU A 349 -21.41 17.15 10.07
CA GLU A 349 -20.88 18.42 10.62
C GLU A 349 -19.87 18.22 11.76
N ARG A 350 -20.09 17.19 12.59
CA ARG A 350 -19.18 16.83 13.69
C ARG A 350 -18.13 15.79 13.27
N SER A 351 -17.51 16.03 12.12
CA SER A 351 -16.44 15.21 11.54
C SER A 351 -15.37 16.10 10.88
N PRO A 352 -14.22 15.53 10.48
CA PRO A 352 -13.23 16.23 9.67
C PRO A 352 -13.79 16.83 8.38
N LEU A 353 -14.78 16.21 7.73
CA LEU A 353 -15.41 16.79 6.53
C LEU A 353 -16.17 18.08 6.83
N GLY A 354 -16.85 18.16 7.98
CA GLY A 354 -17.49 19.40 8.44
C GLY A 354 -16.47 20.52 8.66
N THR A 355 -15.33 20.18 9.28
CA THR A 355 -14.23 21.14 9.48
C THR A 355 -13.58 21.56 8.16
N LEU A 356 -13.34 20.62 7.23
CA LEU A 356 -12.81 20.91 5.89
C LEU A 356 -13.77 21.79 5.08
N TYR A 357 -15.08 21.57 5.20
CA TYR A 357 -16.09 22.46 4.63
C TYR A 357 -15.99 23.85 5.23
N ALA A 358 -15.86 23.99 6.56
CA ALA A 358 -15.71 25.29 7.21
C ALA A 358 -14.42 26.02 6.80
N LEU A 359 -13.32 25.30 6.58
CA LEU A 359 -12.02 25.83 6.12
C LEU A 359 -11.96 26.11 4.61
N ASP A 360 -13.04 25.85 3.87
CA ASP A 360 -13.07 26.02 2.41
C ASP A 360 -11.99 25.20 1.69
N ALA A 361 -11.76 23.97 2.17
CA ALA A 361 -10.75 23.10 1.63
C ALA A 361 -10.94 22.79 0.13
N LYS A 362 -9.85 22.46 -0.54
CA LYS A 362 -9.82 21.91 -1.89
C LYS A 362 -9.73 20.40 -1.83
N VAL A 363 -10.31 19.73 -2.82
CA VAL A 363 -10.14 18.28 -3.03
C VAL A 363 -9.25 18.08 -4.24
N LEU A 364 -8.26 17.20 -4.12
CA LEU A 364 -7.44 16.71 -5.22
C LEU A 364 -7.66 15.20 -5.41
N LEU A 365 -8.24 14.84 -6.54
CA LEU A 365 -8.32 13.47 -7.03
C LEU A 365 -7.12 13.21 -7.93
N LEU A 366 -6.13 12.49 -7.42
CA LEU A 366 -4.83 12.28 -8.05
C LEU A 366 -4.69 10.85 -8.58
N GLY A 367 -4.88 10.65 -9.88
CA GLY A 367 -4.91 9.30 -10.47
C GLY A 367 -6.14 8.48 -10.08
N THR A 368 -7.15 9.14 -9.50
CA THR A 368 -8.45 8.55 -9.14
C THR A 368 -9.59 9.40 -9.71
N ASP A 369 -10.82 8.93 -9.53
CA ASP A 369 -12.03 9.60 -9.97
C ASP A 369 -13.00 9.85 -8.80
N PHE A 370 -14.19 10.33 -9.14
CA PHE A 370 -15.22 10.69 -8.17
C PHE A 370 -15.76 9.51 -7.35
N ALA A 371 -15.57 8.26 -7.76
CA ALA A 371 -15.93 7.10 -6.93
C ALA A 371 -15.23 7.13 -5.56
N SER A 372 -14.03 7.74 -5.51
CA SER A 372 -13.24 7.90 -4.29
C SER A 372 -13.48 9.23 -3.55
N ASN A 373 -14.35 10.10 -4.05
CA ASN A 373 -14.51 11.46 -3.52
C ASN A 373 -15.33 11.48 -2.23
N THR A 374 -14.65 11.41 -1.10
CA THR A 374 -15.29 11.35 0.23
C THR A 374 -16.09 12.60 0.58
N ALA A 375 -15.83 13.74 -0.05
CA ALA A 375 -16.58 14.97 0.18
C ALA A 375 -18.09 14.79 -0.07
N PHE A 376 -18.49 13.94 -1.02
CA PHE A 376 -19.90 13.71 -1.30
C PHE A 376 -20.67 13.04 -0.15
N HIS A 377 -19.99 12.36 0.79
CA HIS A 377 -20.66 11.84 1.98
C HIS A 377 -21.23 12.95 2.87
N LEU A 378 -20.62 14.14 2.92
CA LEU A 378 -21.20 15.27 3.67
C LEU A 378 -22.55 15.71 3.08
N ALA A 379 -22.74 15.57 1.77
CA ALA A 379 -24.05 15.81 1.14
C ALA A 379 -25.10 14.77 1.55
N GLU A 380 -24.70 13.53 1.85
CA GLU A 380 -25.61 12.49 2.34
C GLU A 380 -26.24 12.84 3.70
N TYR A 381 -25.55 13.65 4.52
CA TYR A 381 -26.10 14.17 5.77
C TYR A 381 -27.11 15.32 5.57
N ARG A 382 -27.09 15.98 4.40
CA ARG A 382 -27.81 17.24 4.16
C ARG A 382 -28.97 17.13 3.18
N TYR A 383 -28.95 16.16 2.26
CA TYR A 383 -29.95 16.10 1.17
C TYR A 383 -31.38 15.77 1.64
N ALA A 384 -31.52 15.08 2.78
CA ALA A 384 -32.81 14.66 3.36
C ALA A 384 -32.84 14.90 4.88
N GLN A 385 -34.03 15.13 5.42
CA GLN A 385 -34.25 15.39 6.86
C GLN A 385 -35.44 14.54 7.38
N PRO A 386 -35.20 13.57 8.29
CA PRO A 386 -33.89 13.03 8.66
C PRO A 386 -33.27 12.23 7.49
N PRO A 387 -31.93 12.16 7.40
CA PRO A 387 -31.28 11.29 6.42
C PRO A 387 -31.53 9.81 6.76
N PRO A 388 -31.52 8.90 5.76
CA PRO A 388 -31.58 7.46 6.00
C PRO A 388 -30.45 7.02 6.94
N SER A 389 -30.78 6.21 7.95
CA SER A 389 -29.81 5.76 8.95
C SER A 389 -29.63 4.24 8.96
N SER A 390 -28.45 3.81 9.41
CA SER A 390 -28.07 2.41 9.64
C SER A 390 -27.50 2.24 11.05
N ARG A 391 -27.50 0.99 11.54
CA ARG A 391 -26.75 0.61 12.74
C ARG A 391 -25.33 0.25 12.32
N TYR A 392 -24.37 0.68 13.11
CA TYR A 392 -22.95 0.37 12.97
C TYR A 392 -22.44 -0.21 14.29
N ARG A 393 -21.34 -0.95 14.18
CA ARG A 393 -20.69 -1.57 15.33
C ARG A 393 -19.17 -1.56 15.12
N CYS A 394 -18.42 -1.26 16.17
CA CYS A 394 -16.96 -1.17 16.14
C CYS A 394 -16.33 -1.58 17.47
N VAL A 395 -15.02 -1.80 17.47
CA VAL A 395 -14.24 -1.98 18.70
C VAL A 395 -13.49 -0.69 19.03
N ILE A 396 -13.68 -0.19 20.26
CA ILE A 396 -12.99 1.00 20.79
C ILE A 396 -12.20 0.66 22.05
N PRO A 397 -11.13 1.41 22.38
CA PRO A 397 -10.40 1.21 23.62
C PRO A 397 -11.25 1.62 24.82
N THR A 398 -11.09 0.92 25.94
CA THR A 398 -11.71 1.31 27.22
C THR A 398 -10.71 1.16 28.37
N PRO A 399 -10.72 2.05 29.36
CA PRO A 399 -9.80 1.95 30.51
C PRO A 399 -9.94 0.64 31.30
N GLU A 400 -11.16 0.12 31.41
CA GLU A 400 -11.48 -1.01 32.31
C GLU A 400 -11.20 -2.38 31.69
N LYS A 401 -11.51 -2.56 30.40
CA LYS A 401 -11.48 -3.87 29.72
C LYS A 401 -10.43 -3.94 28.62
N GLY A 402 -9.65 -2.88 28.41
CA GLY A 402 -8.73 -2.71 27.29
C GLY A 402 -9.45 -2.44 25.96
N ARG A 403 -10.58 -3.10 25.70
CA ARG A 403 -11.45 -2.87 24.53
C ARG A 403 -12.92 -3.18 24.82
N THR A 404 -13.83 -2.59 24.05
CA THR A 404 -15.24 -3.02 24.02
C THR A 404 -15.83 -2.88 22.63
N TRP A 405 -16.81 -3.74 22.31
CA TRP A 405 -17.71 -3.52 21.19
C TRP A 405 -18.73 -2.44 21.54
N VAL A 406 -18.94 -1.49 20.63
CA VAL A 406 -19.95 -0.44 20.75
C VAL A 406 -20.86 -0.45 19.53
N ASP A 407 -22.16 -0.36 19.80
CA ASP A 407 -23.19 -0.15 18.79
C ASP A 407 -23.58 1.32 18.75
N TYR A 408 -23.77 1.84 17.54
CA TYR A 408 -24.24 3.20 17.32
C TYR A 408 -25.05 3.30 16.03
N ARG A 409 -25.68 4.45 15.81
CA ARG A 409 -26.44 4.75 14.59
C ARG A 409 -25.88 5.98 13.93
N ASP A 410 -25.88 5.97 12.60
CA ASP A 410 -25.45 7.10 11.79
C ASP A 410 -26.10 7.00 10.40
N VAL A 411 -25.85 8.00 9.53
CA VAL A 411 -26.28 8.02 8.14
C VAL A 411 -25.84 6.76 7.43
N ARG A 412 -26.75 6.18 6.65
CA ARG A 412 -26.46 5.06 5.75
C ARG A 412 -25.75 5.61 4.52
N LEU A 413 -24.44 5.42 4.47
CA LEU A 413 -23.58 5.87 3.38
C LEU A 413 -23.80 5.02 2.12
N ASP A 414 -23.81 5.67 0.97
CA ASP A 414 -23.98 5.06 -0.35
C ASP A 414 -23.16 5.83 -1.39
N ASP A 415 -22.12 5.22 -1.93
CA ASP A 415 -21.19 5.82 -2.89
C ASP A 415 -21.45 5.40 -4.35
N ARG A 416 -22.48 4.58 -4.60
CA ARG A 416 -22.71 3.93 -5.90
C ARG A 416 -22.96 4.92 -7.05
N ASP A 417 -23.50 6.10 -6.75
CA ASP A 417 -23.79 7.15 -7.73
C ASP A 417 -22.75 8.29 -7.72
N PHE A 418 -21.69 8.20 -6.91
CA PHE A 418 -20.63 9.21 -6.86
C PHE A 418 -19.98 9.46 -8.23
N PRO A 419 -19.72 8.43 -9.07
CA PRO A 419 -19.28 8.67 -10.44
C PRO A 419 -20.25 9.55 -11.25
N SER A 420 -21.55 9.32 -11.15
CA SER A 420 -22.58 10.08 -11.88
C SER A 420 -22.73 11.51 -11.36
N ILE A 421 -22.68 11.70 -10.03
CA ILE A 421 -22.63 13.02 -9.39
C ILE A 421 -21.40 13.77 -9.90
N GLY A 422 -20.24 13.12 -9.83
CA GLY A 422 -18.96 13.66 -10.26
C GLY A 422 -18.91 14.10 -11.72
N MET A 423 -19.40 13.25 -12.64
CA MET A 423 -19.52 13.60 -14.05
C MET A 423 -20.43 14.83 -14.27
N SER A 424 -21.55 14.90 -13.54
CA SER A 424 -22.47 16.03 -13.63
C SER A 424 -21.86 17.31 -13.06
N PHE A 425 -21.09 17.20 -11.97
CA PHE A 425 -20.37 18.31 -11.36
C PHE A 425 -19.24 18.82 -12.25
N GLU A 426 -18.49 17.93 -12.88
CA GLU A 426 -17.43 18.30 -13.82
C GLU A 426 -17.98 19.04 -15.05
N ALA A 427 -19.16 18.65 -15.53
CA ALA A 427 -19.83 19.32 -16.65
C ALA A 427 -20.23 20.78 -16.36
N THR A 428 -20.26 21.22 -15.10
CA THR A 428 -20.52 22.63 -14.76
C THR A 428 -19.32 23.54 -14.97
N GLY A 429 -18.13 22.97 -15.24
CA GLY A 429 -16.88 23.72 -15.34
C GLY A 429 -16.23 24.04 -13.99
N ALA A 430 -16.79 23.59 -12.86
CA ALA A 430 -16.25 23.84 -11.52
C ALA A 430 -15.01 22.98 -11.18
N VAL A 431 -14.69 21.99 -12.04
CA VAL A 431 -13.59 21.05 -11.84
C VAL A 431 -12.44 21.39 -12.76
N ARG A 432 -11.27 21.63 -12.19
CA ARG A 432 -10.06 21.83 -12.97
C ARG A 432 -9.34 20.51 -13.17
N ASN A 433 -9.20 20.11 -14.43
CA ASN A 433 -8.39 18.96 -14.83
C ASN A 433 -6.91 19.33 -14.87
N LEU A 434 -6.06 18.46 -14.31
CA LEU A 434 -4.61 18.61 -14.25
C LEU A 434 -3.96 17.50 -15.10
N GLY A 435 -3.05 17.89 -15.98
CA GLY A 435 -2.13 16.96 -16.64
C GLY A 435 -0.96 16.66 -15.70
N ILE A 436 -0.75 15.39 -15.37
CA ILE A 436 0.32 14.97 -14.46
C ILE A 436 1.11 13.89 -15.21
N ALA A 437 2.44 13.96 -15.18
CA ALA A 437 3.27 12.99 -15.89
C ALA A 437 2.87 11.55 -15.49
N GLY A 438 2.31 10.79 -16.43
CA GLY A 438 1.84 9.42 -16.22
C GLY A 438 0.38 9.26 -15.75
N GLY A 439 -0.38 10.32 -15.50
CA GLY A 439 -1.76 10.23 -14.99
C GLY A 439 -2.63 11.49 -15.19
N ARG A 440 -3.82 11.49 -14.57
CA ARG A 440 -4.77 12.62 -14.56
C ARG A 440 -5.03 13.08 -13.14
N GLY A 441 -5.16 14.38 -12.93
CA GLY A 441 -5.61 14.97 -11.67
C GLY A 441 -6.89 15.78 -11.85
N LYS A 442 -7.69 15.90 -10.79
CA LYS A 442 -8.83 16.82 -10.73
C LYS A 442 -8.74 17.61 -9.43
N VAL A 443 -8.88 18.92 -9.51
CA VAL A 443 -8.93 19.79 -8.33
C VAL A 443 -10.18 20.67 -8.37
N PHE A 444 -10.83 20.80 -7.22
CA PHE A 444 -12.06 21.57 -7.05
C PHE A 444 -12.25 21.96 -5.58
N ARG A 445 -13.12 22.94 -5.30
CA ARG A 445 -13.46 23.31 -3.92
C ARG A 445 -14.43 22.30 -3.32
N LEU A 446 -14.15 21.89 -2.09
CA LEU A 446 -14.98 20.92 -1.36
C LEU A 446 -16.41 21.45 -1.18
N ARG A 447 -16.57 22.75 -0.87
CA ARG A 447 -17.88 23.38 -0.67
C ARG A 447 -18.78 23.26 -1.90
N ASP A 448 -18.21 23.52 -3.07
CA ASP A 448 -18.96 23.52 -4.34
C ASP A 448 -19.38 22.08 -4.70
N ALA A 449 -18.48 21.12 -4.52
CA ALA A 449 -18.78 19.70 -4.73
C ALA A 449 -19.88 19.20 -3.78
N VAL A 450 -19.85 19.57 -2.50
CA VAL A 450 -20.86 19.19 -1.51
C VAL A 450 -22.21 19.82 -1.84
N ARG A 451 -22.26 21.12 -2.12
CA ARG A 451 -23.51 21.83 -2.48
C ARG A 451 -24.14 21.24 -3.74
N PHE A 452 -23.33 20.95 -4.75
CA PHE A 452 -23.80 20.32 -5.98
C PHE A 452 -24.35 18.92 -5.71
N ALA A 453 -23.61 18.10 -4.98
CA ALA A 453 -24.02 16.74 -4.64
C ALA A 453 -25.31 16.71 -3.82
N GLU A 454 -25.48 17.64 -2.88
CA GLU A 454 -26.69 17.76 -2.05
C GLU A 454 -27.94 17.96 -2.91
N GLU A 455 -27.90 18.92 -3.85
CA GLU A 455 -29.01 19.19 -4.76
C GLU A 455 -29.24 18.03 -5.74
N TRP A 456 -28.15 17.44 -6.24
CA TRP A 456 -28.23 16.27 -7.11
C TRP A 456 -28.92 15.09 -6.42
N MET A 457 -28.57 14.81 -5.15
CA MET A 457 -29.15 13.74 -4.36
C MET A 457 -30.60 14.04 -3.99
N ARG A 458 -30.93 15.29 -3.62
CA ARG A 458 -32.30 15.72 -3.33
C ARG A 458 -33.24 15.47 -4.51
N THR A 459 -32.79 15.75 -5.73
CA THR A 459 -33.59 15.53 -6.93
C THR A 459 -33.72 14.06 -7.32
N ARG A 460 -32.68 13.24 -7.13
CA ARG A 460 -32.63 11.87 -7.69
C ARG A 460 -32.77 10.74 -6.68
N ARG A 461 -32.22 10.87 -5.48
CA ARG A 461 -32.34 9.85 -4.42
C ARG A 461 -33.68 9.94 -3.69
N ALA A 462 -34.22 11.15 -3.49
CA ALA A 462 -35.50 11.33 -2.79
C ALA A 462 -36.72 10.81 -3.59
N HIS A 463 -36.63 10.72 -4.92
CA HIS A 463 -37.71 10.24 -5.79
C HIS A 463 -37.62 8.73 -6.11
N GLY A 464 -36.63 8.02 -5.55
CA GLY A 464 -36.50 6.57 -5.66
C GLY A 464 -37.55 5.85 -4.81
N LYS A 465 -38.71 5.54 -5.42
CA LYS A 465 -39.75 4.69 -4.82
C LYS A 465 -39.14 3.44 -4.18
N GLY A 466 -39.56 3.16 -2.95
CA GLY A 466 -39.33 1.88 -2.29
C GLY A 466 -39.61 0.74 -3.25
N ASN A 467 -38.65 -0.19 -3.32
CA ASN A 467 -38.79 -1.44 -4.03
C ASN A 467 -40.09 -2.11 -3.51
N ARG A 468 -41.17 -2.05 -4.30
CA ARG A 468 -42.39 -2.79 -3.99
C ARG A 468 -41.97 -4.25 -3.93
N ARG A 469 -42.05 -4.84 -2.73
CA ARG A 469 -42.20 -6.29 -2.60
C ARG A 469 -43.29 -6.69 -3.57
N VAL A 470 -42.95 -7.52 -4.56
CA VAL A 470 -43.93 -8.29 -5.31
C VAL A 470 -44.65 -9.15 -4.25
N PRO A 471 -45.95 -8.98 -4.02
CA PRO A 471 -46.69 -9.83 -3.10
C PRO A 471 -46.66 -11.26 -3.64
N GLY A 472 -46.47 -12.22 -2.72
CA GLY A 472 -46.41 -13.63 -3.04
C GLY A 472 -47.66 -14.11 -3.78
N ALA A 473 -47.45 -15.04 -4.70
CA ALA A 473 -48.44 -16.02 -5.07
C ALA A 473 -48.07 -17.31 -4.33
N GLU A 474 -48.67 -17.51 -3.15
CA GLU A 474 -48.83 -18.83 -2.56
C GLU A 474 -50.04 -19.52 -3.21
N GLY A 475 -49.86 -20.81 -3.54
CA GLY A 475 -50.90 -21.82 -3.76
C GLY A 475 -51.52 -21.86 -5.16
N ALA A 476 -51.74 -23.00 -5.82
CA ALA A 476 -51.64 -24.44 -5.51
C ALA A 476 -51.95 -25.20 -6.84
N PRO A 477 -52.27 -26.52 -6.87
CA PRO A 477 -51.46 -27.71 -6.60
C PRO A 477 -51.47 -28.72 -7.79
N THR A 478 -50.92 -29.93 -7.55
CA THR A 478 -51.15 -31.24 -8.21
C THR A 478 -50.59 -31.49 -9.61
N GLY A 479 -49.81 -32.59 -9.70
CA GLY A 479 -49.28 -33.22 -10.92
C GLY A 479 -48.11 -34.11 -10.58
#